data_AF-A0A961T3L7-F1
#
_entry.id   AF-A0A961T3L7-F1
#
_cell.length_a   1.000
_cell.length_b   1.000
_cell.length_c   1.000
_cell.angle_alpha   90.00
_cell.angle_beta   90.00
_cell.angle_gamma   90.00
#
_symmetry.space_group_name_H-M   'P 1'
#
loop_
_entity.id
_entity.type
_entity.pdbx_description
1 polymer ?
#
loop_
_entity_poly.entity_id
_entity_poly.type
_entity_poly.pdbx_seq_one_letter_code
_entity_poly.pdbx_strand_id
1 'polypeptide(L)'
;AVSVGPGSFTGIRVGVAAARGLALSLNIPSVGVTTLDAMAEEARRNFAGKAVLSAIDARRDQLYIAIFDDAGQRTFGPAIATLEEASAMLAPDMVLTGSAAEMIAEQAGGNAVIAGTSPTADIGIYAALAAEMDPTSGPPRPLYLRGADAKPQQGFTVERRG
;
A
#
# COMPACT_ATOMS: atom_id res chain seq x y z
N ALA A 1 6.49 -13.41 6.60
CA ALA A 1 5.88 -12.36 5.77
C ALA A 1 6.66 -11.06 5.93
N VAL A 2 6.64 -10.19 4.92
CA VAL A 2 7.18 -8.83 5.01
C VAL A 2 6.32 -7.88 4.17
N SER A 3 6.12 -6.65 4.64
CA SER A 3 5.50 -5.61 3.80
C SER A 3 6.45 -5.23 2.67
N VAL A 4 5.94 -5.25 1.43
CA VAL A 4 6.66 -4.76 0.25
C VAL A 4 6.27 -3.35 -0.16
N GLY A 5 5.44 -2.67 0.64
CA GLY A 5 4.85 -1.38 0.29
C GLY A 5 3.51 -1.50 -0.44
N PRO A 6 2.95 -0.39 -0.95
CA PRO A 6 3.49 0.96 -0.93
C PRO A 6 3.58 1.58 0.48
N GLY A 7 4.42 2.61 0.65
CA GLY A 7 4.69 3.23 1.96
C GLY A 7 6.06 3.92 2.04
N SER A 8 6.63 4.04 3.25
CA SER A 8 7.94 4.66 3.46
C SER A 8 9.07 3.89 2.74
N PHE A 9 9.70 4.52 1.74
CA PHE A 9 10.77 3.94 0.93
C PHE A 9 11.92 3.36 1.78
N THR A 10 12.36 4.10 2.79
CA THR A 10 13.46 3.67 3.68
C THR A 10 13.05 2.45 4.51
N GLY A 11 11.86 2.47 5.10
CA GLY A 11 11.36 1.37 5.92
C GLY A 11 11.19 0.08 5.12
N ILE A 12 10.63 0.16 3.91
CA ILE A 12 10.42 -0.99 3.04
C ILE A 12 11.76 -1.63 2.63
N ARG A 13 12.76 -0.83 2.24
CA ARG A 13 14.07 -1.38 1.84
C ARG A 13 14.75 -2.12 2.98
N VAL A 14 14.77 -1.53 4.17
CA VAL A 14 15.36 -2.15 5.37
C VAL A 14 14.61 -3.43 5.74
N GLY A 15 13.28 -3.38 5.78
CA GLY A 15 12.44 -4.53 6.13
C GLY A 15 12.59 -5.70 5.15
N VAL A 16 12.54 -5.44 3.85
CA VAL A 16 12.72 -6.48 2.81
C VAL A 16 14.13 -7.07 2.85
N ALA A 17 15.17 -6.25 3.04
CA ALA A 17 16.54 -6.73 3.17
C ALA A 17 16.72 -7.64 4.39
N ALA A 18 16.21 -7.22 5.55
CA ALA A 18 16.24 -8.01 6.79
C ALA A 18 15.48 -9.33 6.63
N ALA A 19 14.26 -9.30 6.09
CA ALA A 19 13.44 -10.49 5.88
C ALA A 19 14.11 -11.50 4.93
N ARG A 20 14.78 -11.03 3.87
CA ARG A 20 15.55 -11.89 2.96
C ARG A 20 16.78 -12.50 3.63
N GLY A 21 17.50 -11.71 4.44
CA GLY A 21 18.65 -12.20 5.21
C GLY A 21 18.26 -13.33 6.17
N LEU A 22 17.18 -13.13 6.94
CA LEU A 22 16.65 -14.13 7.86
C LEU A 22 16.17 -15.39 7.13
N ALA A 23 15.43 -15.23 6.04
CA ALA A 23 14.94 -16.34 5.23
C ALA A 23 16.08 -17.19 4.65
N LEU A 24 17.13 -16.53 4.17
CA LEU A 24 18.34 -17.20 3.69
C LEU A 24 19.05 -17.96 4.82
N SER A 25 19.23 -17.34 6.00
CA SER A 25 19.93 -18.00 7.12
C SER A 25 19.15 -19.17 7.72
N LEU A 26 17.82 -19.09 7.71
CA LEU A 26 16.93 -20.11 8.29
C LEU A 26 16.48 -21.17 7.27
N ASN A 27 16.85 -21.00 5.99
CA ASN A 27 16.37 -21.84 4.88
C ASN A 27 14.84 -21.99 4.83
N ILE A 28 14.15 -20.86 5.02
CA ILE A 28 12.67 -20.77 4.96
C ILE A 28 12.25 -19.81 3.84
N PRO A 29 11.05 -19.98 3.26
CA PRO A 29 10.54 -19.02 2.29
C PRO A 29 10.25 -17.66 2.94
N SER A 30 10.34 -16.61 2.14
CA SER A 30 9.94 -15.26 2.51
C SER A 30 8.92 -14.77 1.51
N VAL A 31 7.79 -14.29 2.01
CA VAL A 31 6.65 -13.84 1.19
C VAL A 31 6.42 -12.35 1.42
N GLY A 32 6.31 -11.62 0.32
CA GLY A 32 5.99 -10.20 0.31
C GLY A 32 4.49 -9.97 0.18
N VAL A 33 3.95 -9.13 1.05
CA VAL A 33 2.53 -8.75 1.04
C VAL A 33 2.45 -7.23 0.90
N THR A 34 1.55 -6.72 0.06
CA THR A 34 1.43 -5.28 -0.09
C THR A 34 0.72 -4.67 1.13
N THR A 35 1.09 -3.44 1.49
CA THR A 35 0.43 -2.72 2.59
C THR A 35 -1.07 -2.55 2.32
N LEU A 36 -1.45 -2.34 1.06
CA LEU A 36 -2.85 -2.20 0.63
C LEU A 36 -3.63 -3.50 0.85
N ASP A 37 -3.05 -4.66 0.50
CA ASP A 37 -3.68 -5.96 0.77
C ASP A 37 -3.89 -6.20 2.25
N ALA A 38 -2.86 -5.91 3.06
CA ALA A 38 -2.92 -6.14 4.49
C ALA A 38 -4.01 -5.27 5.14
N MET A 39 -4.12 -3.99 4.77
CA MET A 39 -5.19 -3.12 5.28
C MET A 39 -6.57 -3.55 4.79
N ALA A 40 -6.69 -4.00 3.54
CA ALA A 40 -7.96 -4.47 2.99
C ALA A 40 -8.44 -5.75 3.71
N GLU A 41 -7.54 -6.70 3.98
CA GLU A 41 -7.85 -7.91 4.72
C GLU A 41 -8.23 -7.60 6.18
N GLU A 42 -7.52 -6.67 6.83
CA GLU A 42 -7.87 -6.24 8.19
C GLU A 42 -9.27 -5.61 8.24
N ALA A 43 -9.60 -4.75 7.27
CA ALA A 43 -10.94 -4.18 7.14
C ALA A 43 -11.99 -5.28 6.88
N ARG A 44 -11.71 -6.23 5.98
CA ARG A 44 -12.62 -7.33 5.63
C ARG A 44 -12.98 -8.20 6.83
N ARG A 45 -12.04 -8.45 7.75
CA ARG A 45 -12.29 -9.20 9.00
C ARG A 45 -13.28 -8.50 9.93
N ASN A 46 -13.29 -7.17 9.92
CA ASN A 46 -14.20 -6.36 10.74
C ASN A 46 -15.52 -6.06 10.02
N PHE A 47 -15.52 -6.07 8.68
CA PHE A 47 -16.65 -5.73 7.82
C PHE A 47 -16.87 -6.81 6.75
N ALA A 48 -17.24 -8.01 7.19
CA ALA A 48 -17.43 -9.16 6.30
C ALA A 48 -18.53 -8.90 5.24
N GLY A 49 -18.28 -9.31 3.99
CA GLY A 49 -19.23 -9.16 2.88
C GLY A 49 -19.31 -7.74 2.31
N LYS A 50 -18.34 -6.87 2.61
CA LYS A 50 -18.23 -5.53 2.03
C LYS A 50 -16.99 -5.41 1.16
N ALA A 51 -17.14 -4.73 0.03
CA ALA A 51 -16.02 -4.32 -0.80
C ALA A 51 -15.19 -3.26 -0.08
N VAL A 52 -13.88 -3.24 -0.32
CA VAL A 52 -12.93 -2.37 0.40
C VAL A 52 -12.12 -1.54 -0.59
N LEU A 53 -12.02 -0.23 -0.33
CA LEU A 53 -11.04 0.66 -0.97
C LEU A 53 -9.94 0.95 0.05
N SER A 54 -8.76 0.38 -0.20
CA SER A 54 -7.57 0.66 0.60
C SER A 54 -6.78 1.81 -0.02
N ALA A 55 -6.45 2.83 0.77
CA ALA A 55 -5.78 4.03 0.30
C ALA A 55 -4.72 4.56 1.28
N ILE A 56 -3.53 4.86 0.75
CA ILE A 56 -2.43 5.52 1.49
C ILE A 56 -2.12 6.86 0.83
N ASP A 57 -1.96 7.92 1.64
CA ASP A 57 -1.46 9.22 1.18
C ASP A 57 -0.02 9.08 0.63
N ALA A 58 0.15 9.28 -0.68
CA ALA A 58 1.44 9.22 -1.36
C ALA A 58 2.17 10.57 -1.41
N ARG A 59 1.60 11.61 -0.77
CA ARG A 59 1.96 13.03 -0.85
C ARG A 59 1.83 13.61 -2.25
N ARG A 60 1.78 14.94 -2.34
CA ARG A 60 1.68 15.71 -3.61
C ARG A 60 0.39 15.36 -4.37
N ASP A 61 -0.73 15.41 -3.66
CA ASP A 61 -2.08 15.22 -4.23
C ASP A 61 -2.28 13.85 -4.91
N GLN A 62 -1.51 12.85 -4.48
CA GLN A 62 -1.54 11.49 -4.98
C GLN A 62 -1.81 10.50 -3.84
N LEU A 63 -2.55 9.45 -4.17
CA LEU A 63 -2.90 8.35 -3.29
C LEU A 63 -2.42 7.05 -3.92
N TYR A 64 -1.92 6.13 -3.10
CA TYR A 64 -1.80 4.73 -3.49
C TYR A 64 -3.10 4.02 -3.17
N ILE A 65 -3.77 3.46 -4.17
CA ILE A 65 -5.07 2.83 -4.00
C ILE A 65 -5.10 1.40 -4.53
N ALA A 66 -5.96 0.58 -3.91
CA ALA A 66 -6.42 -0.70 -4.45
C ALA A 66 -7.87 -0.93 -4.01
N ILE A 67 -8.63 -1.63 -4.85
CA ILE A 67 -10.03 -1.98 -4.59
C ILE A 67 -10.16 -3.49 -4.54
N PHE A 68 -10.92 -3.95 -3.55
CA PHE A 68 -11.21 -5.34 -3.30
C PHE A 68 -12.72 -5.54 -3.27
N ASP A 69 -13.20 -6.64 -3.84
CA ASP A 69 -14.60 -7.02 -3.74
C ASP A 69 -14.96 -7.57 -2.35
N ASP A 70 -16.22 -7.99 -2.18
CA ASP A 70 -16.74 -8.56 -0.93
C ASP A 70 -16.13 -9.92 -0.57
N ALA A 71 -15.56 -10.63 -1.55
CA ALA A 71 -14.79 -11.85 -1.37
C ALA A 71 -13.32 -11.58 -1.01
N GLY A 72 -12.89 -10.31 -1.02
CA GLY A 72 -11.50 -9.91 -0.77
C GLY A 72 -10.57 -10.09 -1.97
N GLN A 73 -11.11 -10.37 -3.16
CA GLN A 73 -10.31 -10.40 -4.38
C GLN A 73 -10.04 -8.99 -4.87
N ARG A 74 -8.80 -8.72 -5.27
CA ARG A 74 -8.42 -7.41 -5.80
C ARG A 74 -9.00 -7.22 -7.20
N THR A 75 -9.87 -6.22 -7.35
CA THR A 75 -10.52 -5.86 -8.62
C THR A 75 -9.85 -4.67 -9.30
N PHE A 76 -9.13 -3.83 -8.56
CA PHE A 76 -8.36 -2.72 -9.10
C PHE A 76 -7.08 -2.45 -8.30
N GLY A 77 -6.06 -1.94 -8.97
CA GLY A 77 -4.80 -1.56 -8.35
C GLY A 77 -3.84 -2.75 -8.12
N PRO A 78 -2.66 -2.48 -7.52
CA PRO A 78 -2.30 -1.25 -6.84
C PRO A 78 -1.94 -0.16 -7.86
N ALA A 79 -2.48 1.04 -7.68
CA ALA A 79 -2.31 2.16 -8.61
C ALA A 79 -2.07 3.48 -7.88
N ILE A 80 -1.58 4.48 -8.60
CA ILE A 80 -1.60 5.87 -8.15
C ILE A 80 -2.87 6.51 -8.69
N ALA A 81 -3.60 7.21 -7.84
CA ALA A 81 -4.77 7.99 -8.21
C ALA A 81 -4.74 9.36 -7.50
N THR A 82 -5.43 10.34 -8.06
CA THR A 82 -5.74 11.59 -7.37
C THR A 82 -6.86 11.39 -6.36
N LEU A 83 -7.06 12.37 -5.47
CA LEU A 83 -8.19 12.34 -4.54
C LEU A 83 -9.54 12.33 -5.26
N GLU A 84 -9.66 13.07 -6.37
CA GLU A 84 -10.86 13.11 -7.20
C GLU A 84 -11.16 11.74 -7.82
N GLU A 85 -10.16 11.12 -8.45
CA GLU A 85 -10.29 9.77 -9.04
C GLU A 85 -10.68 8.73 -7.98
N ALA A 86 -10.01 8.74 -6.83
CA ALA A 86 -10.29 7.79 -5.75
C ALA A 86 -11.71 7.98 -5.18
N SER A 87 -12.17 9.23 -5.02
CA SER A 87 -13.53 9.52 -4.57
C SER A 87 -14.59 9.10 -5.60
N ALA A 88 -14.31 9.22 -6.90
CA ALA A 88 -15.22 8.79 -7.95
C ALA A 88 -15.30 7.25 -8.07
N MET A 89 -14.27 6.52 -7.61
CA MET A 89 -14.27 5.06 -7.53
C MET A 89 -14.97 4.50 -6.29
N LEU A 90 -15.35 5.35 -5.34
CA LEU A 90 -16.01 4.93 -4.10
C LEU A 90 -17.49 4.60 -4.36
N ALA A 91 -17.87 3.33 -4.22
CA ALA A 91 -19.27 2.92 -4.28
C ALA A 91 -19.97 3.05 -2.90
N PRO A 92 -21.30 3.21 -2.83
CA PRO A 92 -22.03 3.49 -1.59
C PRO A 92 -21.85 2.48 -0.45
N ASP A 93 -21.64 1.21 -0.79
CA ASP A 93 -21.51 0.10 0.17
C ASP A 93 -20.05 -0.27 0.49
N MET A 94 -19.08 0.48 -0.04
CA MET A 94 -17.68 0.20 0.18
C MET A 94 -17.19 0.73 1.53
N VAL A 95 -16.21 0.01 2.07
CA VAL A 95 -15.48 0.41 3.28
C VAL A 95 -14.14 0.99 2.89
N LEU A 96 -13.79 2.14 3.47
CA LEU A 96 -12.50 2.78 3.31
C LEU A 96 -11.53 2.35 4.40
N THR A 97 -10.27 2.14 4.04
CA THR A 97 -9.19 1.87 5.01
C THR A 97 -7.88 2.51 4.57
N GLY A 98 -7.07 2.91 5.55
CA GLY A 98 -5.74 3.48 5.33
C GLY A 98 -5.68 4.98 5.56
N SER A 99 -4.48 5.54 5.52
CA SER A 99 -4.23 6.93 5.93
C SER A 99 -4.89 8.00 5.06
N ALA A 100 -5.40 7.64 3.89
CA ALA A 100 -6.16 8.54 3.01
C ALA A 100 -7.69 8.33 3.09
N ALA A 101 -8.18 7.43 3.96
CA ALA A 101 -9.60 7.11 4.07
C ALA A 101 -10.47 8.34 4.38
N GLU A 102 -10.06 9.16 5.36
CA GLU A 102 -10.81 10.38 5.74
C GLU A 102 -10.89 11.39 4.58
N MET A 103 -9.79 11.63 3.89
CA MET A 103 -9.75 12.55 2.75
C MET A 103 -10.72 12.11 1.64
N ILE A 104 -10.73 10.81 1.31
CA ILE A 104 -11.63 10.26 0.29
C ILE A 104 -13.09 10.38 0.74
N ALA A 105 -13.38 10.05 2.01
CA ALA A 105 -14.72 10.16 2.57
C ALA A 105 -15.23 11.60 2.53
N GLU A 106 -14.42 12.57 2.94
CA GLU A 106 -14.76 14.00 2.90
C GLU A 106 -15.04 14.48 1.48
N GLN A 107 -14.18 14.13 0.52
CA GLN A 107 -14.37 14.46 -0.90
C GLN A 107 -15.66 13.86 -1.47
N ALA A 108 -16.04 12.66 -1.02
CA ALA A 108 -17.27 11.97 -1.43
C ALA A 108 -18.53 12.43 -0.68
N GLY A 109 -18.45 13.45 0.19
CA GLY A 109 -19.60 14.00 0.93
C GLY A 109 -19.83 13.39 2.31
N GLY A 110 -18.85 12.68 2.88
CA GLY A 110 -18.76 12.34 4.30
C GLY A 110 -19.50 11.09 4.78
N ASN A 111 -20.21 10.37 3.91
CA ASN A 111 -21.08 9.25 4.31
C ASN A 111 -20.42 7.87 4.23
N ALA A 112 -19.13 7.80 3.91
CA ALA A 112 -18.43 6.53 3.73
C ALA A 112 -18.09 5.86 5.06
N VAL A 113 -18.17 4.53 5.11
CA VAL A 113 -17.73 3.76 6.29
C VAL A 113 -16.20 3.67 6.27
N ILE A 114 -15.56 4.08 7.37
CA ILE A 114 -14.10 3.99 7.53
C ILE A 114 -13.78 2.87 8.54
N ALA A 115 -13.08 1.82 8.08
CA ALA A 115 -12.62 0.73 8.94
C ALA A 115 -11.40 1.10 9.78
N GLY A 116 -10.55 2.00 9.27
CA GLY A 116 -9.35 2.43 9.97
C GLY A 116 -8.53 3.42 9.15
N THR A 117 -7.71 4.21 9.85
CA THR A 117 -6.88 5.28 9.26
C THR A 117 -5.38 5.01 9.39
N SER A 118 -5.00 3.85 9.95
CA SER A 118 -3.60 3.44 10.06
C SER A 118 -2.99 3.27 8.67
N PRO A 119 -1.73 3.69 8.43
CA PRO A 119 -1.06 3.50 7.14
C PRO A 119 -0.58 2.05 6.91
N THR A 120 -0.93 1.11 7.80
CA THR A 120 -0.61 -0.32 7.73
C THR A 120 -1.56 -1.12 8.62
N ALA A 121 -1.70 -2.42 8.36
CA ALA A 121 -2.37 -3.37 9.25
C ALA A 121 -1.46 -3.97 10.33
N ASP A 122 -2.05 -4.73 11.24
CA ASP A 122 -1.35 -5.58 12.22
C ASP A 122 -0.48 -6.66 11.54
N ILE A 123 0.68 -6.98 12.16
CA ILE A 123 1.64 -7.93 11.58
C ILE A 123 1.09 -9.36 11.46
N GLY A 124 0.12 -9.74 12.30
CA GLY A 124 -0.59 -11.01 12.20
C GLY A 124 -1.43 -11.11 10.93
N ILE A 125 -1.93 -9.99 10.40
CA ILE A 125 -2.65 -9.96 9.11
C ILE A 125 -1.69 -10.27 7.96
N TYR A 126 -0.51 -9.66 7.96
CA TYR A 126 0.54 -9.97 6.97
C TYR A 126 0.95 -11.44 7.02
N ALA A 127 1.06 -12.03 8.21
CA ALA A 127 1.40 -13.43 8.37
C ALA A 127 0.29 -14.35 7.82
N ALA A 128 -0.97 -14.05 8.10
CA ALA A 128 -2.11 -14.81 7.59
C ALA A 128 -2.20 -14.77 6.06
N LEU A 129 -2.13 -13.58 5.45
CA LEU A 129 -2.12 -13.44 4.00
C LEU A 129 -0.97 -14.19 3.35
N ALA A 130 0.23 -14.07 3.92
CA ALA A 130 1.40 -14.78 3.41
C ALA A 130 1.28 -16.31 3.49
N ALA A 131 0.49 -16.84 4.42
CA ALA A 131 0.26 -18.28 4.55
C ALA A 131 -0.64 -18.84 3.44
N GLU A 132 -1.46 -17.99 2.80
CA GLU A 132 -2.33 -18.35 1.68
C GLU A 132 -1.66 -18.15 0.31
N MET A 133 -0.51 -17.48 0.27
CA MET A 133 0.26 -17.23 -0.95
C MET A 133 1.24 -18.37 -1.25
N ASP A 134 1.61 -18.53 -2.52
CA ASP A 134 2.66 -19.47 -2.92
C ASP A 134 4.04 -19.03 -2.37
N PRO A 135 4.65 -19.79 -1.45
CA PRO A 135 5.95 -19.45 -0.87
C PRO A 135 7.10 -19.56 -1.87
N THR A 136 6.89 -20.16 -3.03
CA THR A 136 7.88 -20.34 -4.10
C THR A 136 7.89 -19.23 -5.13
N SER A 137 7.02 -18.22 -4.97
CA SER A 137 6.89 -17.02 -5.83
C SER A 137 8.15 -16.15 -5.95
N GLY A 138 9.24 -16.56 -5.30
CA GLY A 138 10.50 -15.84 -5.25
C GLY A 138 10.60 -14.87 -4.07
N PRO A 139 11.80 -14.31 -3.83
CA PRO A 139 12.02 -13.45 -2.69
C PRO A 139 11.25 -12.13 -2.81
N PRO A 140 10.79 -11.55 -1.69
CA PRO A 140 10.06 -10.30 -1.69
C PRO A 140 10.90 -9.18 -2.30
N ARG A 141 10.24 -8.31 -3.08
CA ARG A 141 10.84 -7.14 -3.71
C ARG A 141 10.02 -5.91 -3.38
N PRO A 142 10.64 -4.75 -3.09
CA PRO A 142 9.89 -3.52 -2.86
C PRO A 142 9.01 -3.18 -4.07
N LEU A 143 7.73 -2.89 -3.81
CA LEU A 143 6.78 -2.40 -4.79
C LEU A 143 6.87 -0.87 -4.84
N TYR A 144 7.48 -0.35 -5.90
CA TYR A 144 7.55 1.09 -6.18
C TYR A 144 6.51 1.47 -7.23
N LEU A 145 5.42 2.09 -6.78
CA LEU A 145 4.40 2.63 -7.69
C LEU A 145 4.81 4.00 -8.27
N ARG A 146 5.68 4.73 -7.57
CA ARG A 146 6.35 5.94 -8.08
C ARG A 146 7.78 5.58 -8.52
N GLY A 147 8.20 6.07 -9.69
CA GLY A 147 9.61 6.06 -10.07
C GLY A 147 10.46 6.84 -9.04
N ALA A 148 11.76 6.54 -8.93
CA ALA A 148 12.65 7.30 -8.05
C ALA A 148 12.67 8.77 -8.51
N ASP A 149 11.95 9.63 -7.81
CA ASP A 149 11.74 11.02 -8.18
C ASP A 149 12.93 11.88 -7.72
N ALA A 150 14.13 11.48 -8.15
CA ALA A 150 15.37 12.21 -7.96
C ALA A 150 15.69 12.98 -9.24
N LYS A 151 15.23 14.23 -9.32
CA LYS A 151 15.80 15.18 -10.29
C LYS A 151 17.19 15.58 -9.76
N PRO A 152 18.29 15.36 -10.50
CA PRO A 152 19.58 15.92 -10.10
C PRO A 152 19.45 17.44 -10.05
N GLN A 153 19.94 18.04 -8.97
CA GLN A 153 20.09 19.48 -8.85
C GLN A 153 20.94 19.94 -10.04
N GLN A 154 20.35 20.71 -10.98
CA GLN A 154 21.14 21.29 -12.07
C GLN A 154 22.18 22.20 -11.43
N GLY A 155 23.44 21.80 -11.56
CA GLY A 155 24.56 22.45 -10.94
C GLY A 155 24.64 23.91 -11.35
N PHE A 156 24.93 24.75 -10.38
CA PHE A 156 25.40 26.12 -10.61
C PHE A 156 26.67 26.06 -11.46
N THR A 157 26.57 26.46 -12.74
CA THR A 157 27.74 26.81 -13.53
C THR A 157 28.20 28.19 -13.06
N VAL A 158 29.21 28.23 -12.20
CA VAL A 158 29.92 29.47 -11.87
C VAL A 158 30.78 29.85 -13.06
N GLU A 159 30.45 30.94 -13.75
CA GLU A 159 31.32 31.53 -14.78
C GLU A 159 32.62 32.06 -14.13
N ARG A 160 33.77 31.56 -14.57
CA ARG A 160 35.05 32.22 -14.33
C ARG A 160 35.22 33.33 -15.37
N ARG A 161 35.18 34.59 -14.93
CA ARG A 161 35.69 35.73 -15.72
C ARG A 161 37.20 35.61 -15.85
N GLY A 162 37.69 35.50 -17.09
CA GLY A 162 39.05 35.88 -17.47
C GLY A 162 39.16 37.37 -17.71
#